data_AF-A0A919VES7-F1
#
_entry.id   AF-A0A919VES7-F1
#
_cell.length_a   1.000
_cell.length_b   1.000
_cell.length_c   1.000
_cell.angle_alpha   90.00
_cell.angle_beta   90.00
_cell.angle_gamma   90.00
#
_symmetry.space_group_name_H-M   'P 1'
#
loop_
_entity.id
_entity.type
_entity.pdbx_description
1 polymer ?
#
loop_
_entity_poly.entity_id
_entity_poly.type
_entity_poly.pdbx_seq_one_letter_code
_entity_poly.pdbx_strand_id
1 'polypeptide(L)' 'MEEKVNKVDTKTEQAMQMGINVPENGYWGNMSSKVCGMVGGAQGGNFTKEAVKAFEKKLIE' A
#
# COMPACT_ATOMS: atom_id res chain seq x y z
N MET A 1 -9.46 15.21 -3.16
CA MET A 1 -9.00 14.45 -1.97
C MET A 1 -7.57 14.05 -2.24
N GLU A 2 -6.60 14.47 -1.42
CA GLU A 2 -5.28 13.85 -1.50
C GLU A 2 -5.43 12.37 -1.16
N GLU A 3 -5.02 11.51 -2.08
CA GLU A 3 -4.91 10.07 -1.88
C GLU A 3 -3.81 9.83 -0.84
N LYS A 4 -4.16 9.90 0.46
CA LYS A 4 -3.25 9.63 1.57
C LYS A 4 -2.95 8.15 1.68
N VAL A 5 -3.99 7.33 1.45
CA VAL A 5 -3.86 5.92 1.08
C VAL A 5 -3.00 5.95 -0.17
N ASN A 6 -1.77 5.45 -0.09
CA ASN A 6 -0.83 5.24 -1.20
C ASN A 6 0.58 5.87 -1.08
N LYS A 7 0.98 6.38 0.10
CA LYS A 7 2.28 7.04 0.32
C LYS A 7 3.24 6.34 1.29
N VAL A 8 2.99 5.08 1.62
CA VAL A 8 3.73 4.38 2.68
C VAL A 8 4.45 3.15 2.17
N ASP A 9 5.59 2.85 2.79
CA ASP A 9 6.54 1.85 2.30
C ASP A 9 6.16 0.43 2.77
N THR A 10 5.50 0.32 3.92
CA THR A 10 5.16 -0.98 4.52
C THR A 10 3.65 -1.27 4.54
N LYS A 11 3.30 -2.57 4.51
CA LYS A 11 1.92 -3.05 4.70
C LYS A 11 1.31 -2.58 6.03
N THR A 12 2.13 -2.50 7.07
CA THR A 12 1.72 -2.08 8.41
C THR A 12 1.30 -0.61 8.40
N GLU A 13 2.13 0.27 7.84
CA GLU A 13 1.79 1.69 7.69
C GLU A 13 0.57 1.89 6.78
N GLN A 14 0.47 1.10 5.72
CA GLN A 14 -0.68 1.14 4.80
C GLN A 14 -1.96 0.77 5.51
N ALA A 15 -1.93 -0.28 6.34
CA ALA A 15 -3.06 -0.68 7.16
C ALA A 15 -3.46 0.39 8.17
N MET A 16 -2.49 0.99 8.88
CA MET A 16 -2.75 2.08 9.83
C MET A 16 -3.39 3.30 9.15
N GLN A 17 -2.91 3.70 7.97
CA GLN A 17 -3.53 4.79 7.20
C GLN A 17 -4.95 4.49 6.72
N MET A 18 -5.24 3.21 6.48
CA MET A 18 -6.57 2.74 6.07
C MET A 18 -7.52 2.52 7.27
N GLY A 19 -7.06 2.76 8.50
CA GLY A 19 -7.83 2.48 9.72
C GLY A 19 -8.03 0.98 9.98
N ILE A 20 -7.16 0.13 9.43
CA ILE A 20 -7.20 -1.32 9.58
C ILE A 20 -6.28 -1.70 10.75
N ASN A 21 -6.81 -2.46 11.71
CA ASN A 21 -6.02 -2.99 12.81
C ASN A 21 -4.95 -3.96 12.30
N VAL A 22 -3.71 -3.71 12.71
CA VAL A 22 -2.57 -4.56 12.42
C VAL A 22 -2.58 -5.73 13.43
N PRO A 23 -2.42 -6.98 12.98
CA PRO A 23 -2.31 -8.13 13.88
C PRO A 23 -1.11 -7.98 14.82
N GLU A 24 -1.32 -8.14 16.14
CA GLU A 24 -0.27 -7.98 17.16
C GLU A 24 0.90 -8.97 16.97
N ASN A 25 0.60 -10.19 16.53
CA ASN A 25 1.59 -11.22 16.23
C ASN A 25 2.16 -11.13 14.80
N GLY A 26 1.76 -10.11 14.02
CA GLY A 26 2.13 -9.95 12.61
C GLY A 26 1.53 -10.99 11.66
N TYR A 27 0.68 -11.91 12.14
CA TYR A 27 0.09 -12.96 11.32
C TYR A 27 -1.23 -12.51 10.68
N TRP A 28 -1.17 -12.23 9.38
CA TRP A 28 -2.33 -11.78 8.59
C TRP A 28 -3.30 -12.90 8.20
N GLY A 29 -2.94 -14.18 8.39
CA GLY A 29 -3.78 -15.31 7.97
C GLY A 29 -5.10 -15.44 8.74
N ASN A 30 -5.21 -14.82 9.91
CA ASN A 30 -6.46 -14.74 10.67
C ASN A 30 -7.38 -13.59 10.22
N MET A 31 -6.88 -12.68 9.36
CA MET A 31 -7.69 -11.59 8.81
C MET A 31 -8.43 -12.06 7.57
N SER A 32 -9.58 -11.44 7.28
CA SER A 32 -10.32 -11.75 6.06
C SER A 32 -9.48 -11.47 4.81
N SER A 33 -9.63 -12.32 3.78
CA SER A 33 -8.97 -12.13 2.49
C SER A 33 -9.26 -10.77 1.86
N LYS A 34 -10.44 -10.19 2.14
CA LYS A 34 -10.82 -8.84 1.71
C LYS A 34 -9.89 -7.79 2.32
N VAL A 35 -9.62 -7.86 3.62
CA VAL A 35 -8.71 -6.93 4.32
C VAL A 35 -7.29 -7.07 3.80
N CYS A 36 -6.80 -8.30 3.68
CA CYS A 36 -5.47 -8.57 3.13
C CYS A 36 -5.32 -8.04 1.70
N GLY A 37 -6.35 -8.22 0.87
CA GLY A 37 -6.39 -7.72 -0.51
C GLY A 37 -6.44 -6.19 -0.59
N MET A 38 -7.18 -5.52 0.29
CA MET A 38 -7.22 -4.06 0.35
C MET A 38 -5.85 -3.47 0.71
N VAL A 39 -5.21 -3.97 1.78
CA VAL A 39 -3.89 -3.48 2.23
C VAL A 39 -2.81 -3.78 1.19
N GLY A 40 -2.75 -5.02 0.69
CA GLY A 40 -1.76 -5.43 -0.30
C GLY A 40 -1.98 -4.76 -1.66
N GLY A 41 -3.23 -4.57 -2.07
CA GLY A 41 -3.59 -3.90 -3.31
C GLY A 41 -3.21 -2.42 -3.31
N ALA A 42 -3.46 -1.72 -2.20
CA ALA A 42 -2.98 -0.34 -2.02
C ALA A 42 -1.46 -0.27 -2.14
N GLN A 43 -0.72 -1.11 -1.40
CA GLN A 43 0.74 -1.12 -1.46
C GLN A 43 1.29 -1.41 -2.87
N GLY A 44 0.73 -2.41 -3.57
CA GLY A 44 1.14 -2.74 -4.95
C GLY A 44 0.80 -1.63 -5.96
N GLY A 45 -0.33 -0.95 -5.76
CA GLY A 45 -0.72 0.23 -6.52
C GLY A 45 0.31 1.36 -6.39
N ASN A 46 0.81 1.61 -5.18
CA ASN A 46 1.84 2.63 -4.92
C ASN A 46 3.11 2.34 -5.67
N PHE A 47 3.58 1.09 -5.53
CA PHE A 47 4.79 0.64 -6.19
C PHE A 47 4.69 0.86 -7.69
N THR A 48 3.56 0.48 -8.29
CA THR A 48 3.32 0.65 -9.73
C THR A 48 3.31 2.13 -10.12
N LYS A 49 2.62 2.97 -9.34
CA LYS A 49 2.51 4.41 -9.58
C LYS A 49 3.88 5.10 -9.52
N GLU A 50 4.71 4.78 -8.53
CA GLU A 50 6.06 5.34 -8.40
C GLU A 50 7.01 4.80 -9.48
N ALA A 51 6.88 3.53 -9.86
CA ALA A 51 7.65 2.96 -10.97
C ALA A 51 7.35 3.67 -12.30
N VAL A 52 6.06 3.95 -12.58
CA VAL A 52 5.64 4.70 -13.77
C VAL A 52 6.20 6.12 -13.72
N LYS A 53 6.06 6.85 -12.61
CA LYS A 53 6.63 8.21 -12.48
C LYS A 53 8.14 8.24 -12.69
N ALA A 54 8.86 7.27 -12.12
CA ALA A 54 10.31 7.16 -12.29
C ALA A 54 10.69 6.89 -13.74
N PHE A 55 9.90 6.09 -14.45
CA PHE A 55 10.09 5.83 -15.88
C PHE A 55 9.78 7.07 -16.73
N GLU A 56 8.65 7.75 -16.49
CA GLU A 56 8.27 8.98 -17.19
C GLU A 56 9.34 10.07 -17.03
N LYS A 57 9.92 10.21 -15.83
CA LYS A 57 11.01 11.15 -15.57
C LYS A 57 12.23 10.87 -16.45
N LYS A 58 12.61 9.60 -16.61
CA LYS A 58 13.73 9.16 -17.46
C LYS A 58 13.52 9.39 -18.95
N LEU A 59 12.29 9.56 -19.41
CA LEU A 59 12.00 9.84 -20.82
C LEU A 59 12.20 11.32 -21.19
N ILE A 60 12.19 12.20 -20.19
CA ILE A 60 12.32 13.66 -20.35
C ILE A 60 13.76 14.11 -20.04
N GLU A 61 14.55 13.27 -19.36
CA GLU A 61 16.01 13.40 -19.18
C GLU A 61 16.78 12.89 -20.41
#